data_AF-A0A416JNV0-F1
#
_entry.id   AF-A0A416JNV0-F1
#
_cell.length_a   1.000
_cell.length_b   1.000
_cell.length_c   1.000
_cell.angle_alpha   90.00
_cell.angle_beta   90.00
_cell.angle_gamma   90.00
#
_symmetry.space_group_name_H-M   'P 1'
#
loop_
_entity.id
_entity.type
_entity.pdbx_description
1 polymer ?
#
loop_
_entity_poly.entity_id
_entity_poly.type
_entity_poly.pdbx_seq_one_letter_code
_entity_poly.pdbx_strand_id
1 'polypeptide(L)'
;MHHNTLLRNTFYTEAELRKTLAENLVYLRKSKQTKLSQKAVARLLHLPEKTIMNYENGHTLPSAYAVFRLAQYYGCTMEDLLTQNMKKKER
;
A
#
# COMPACT_ATOMS: atom_id res chain seq x y z
N MET A 1 13.53 23.18 10.95
CA MET A 1 12.92 21.91 10.50
C MET A 1 11.70 21.63 11.39
N HIS A 2 10.57 22.32 11.16
CA HIS A 2 9.37 22.11 11.96
C HIS A 2 8.65 20.85 11.46
N HIS A 3 8.93 19.69 12.05
CA HIS A 3 7.99 18.56 12.01
C HIS A 3 6.84 18.88 12.97
N ASN A 4 5.99 19.82 12.57
CA ASN A 4 4.69 20.02 13.22
C ASN A 4 3.69 19.05 12.57
N THR A 5 3.87 17.75 12.83
CA THR A 5 2.84 16.77 12.50
C THR A 5 1.92 16.74 13.71
N LEU A 6 0.91 17.61 13.67
CA LEU A 6 -0.27 17.51 14.51
C LEU A 6 -0.63 16.03 14.62
N LEU A 7 -0.62 15.50 15.85
CA LEU A 7 -1.13 14.18 16.17
C LEU A 7 -2.55 14.12 15.60
N ARG A 8 -2.70 13.54 14.41
CA ARG A 8 -3.99 13.21 13.84
C ARG A 8 -4.55 12.18 14.81
N ASN A 9 -5.41 12.62 15.70
CA ASN A 9 -6.20 11.77 16.57
C ASN A 9 -7.21 11.05 15.66
N THR A 10 -6.73 10.09 14.88
CA THR A 10 -7.52 9.33 13.93
C THR A 10 -7.38 7.87 14.29
N PHE A 11 -8.37 7.37 15.01
CA PHE A 11 -8.60 5.94 15.08
C PHE A 11 -8.89 5.47 13.66
N TYR A 12 -8.05 4.59 13.13
CA TYR A 12 -8.27 3.95 11.84
C TYR A 12 -9.03 2.66 12.06
N THR A 13 -10.15 2.50 11.38
CA THR A 13 -10.80 1.20 11.26
C THR A 13 -10.01 0.29 10.32
N GLU A 14 -10.09 -1.02 10.52
CA GLU A 14 -9.48 -1.99 9.61
C GLU A 14 -9.96 -1.81 8.17
N ALA A 15 -11.23 -1.45 7.99
CA ALA A 15 -11.83 -1.20 6.67
C ALA A 15 -11.18 0.01 5.96
N GLU A 16 -10.89 1.08 6.69
CA GLU A 16 -10.21 2.26 6.14
C GLU A 16 -8.76 1.93 5.73
N LEU A 17 -8.02 1.23 6.60
CA LEU A 17 -6.65 0.80 6.28
C LEU A 17 -6.62 -0.12 5.07
N ARG A 18 -7.57 -1.06 4.99
CA ARG A 18 -7.69 -1.99 3.86
C ARG A 18 -8.00 -1.28 2.56
N LYS A 19 -8.91 -0.30 2.59
CA LYS A 19 -9.25 0.51 1.42
C LYS A 19 -8.05 1.34 0.95
N THR A 20 -7.39 2.06 1.85
CA THR A 20 -6.22 2.89 1.52
C THR A 20 -5.09 2.05 0.94
N LEU A 21 -4.77 0.92 1.57
CA LEU A 21 -3.74 0.01 1.08
C LEU A 21 -4.07 -0.50 -0.32
N ALA A 22 -5.31 -0.93 -0.57
CA ALA A 22 -5.74 -1.41 -1.89
C ALA A 22 -5.53 -0.37 -2.98
N GLU A 23 -5.99 0.87 -2.74
CA GLU A 23 -5.82 1.99 -3.68
C GLU A 23 -4.35 2.32 -3.93
N ASN A 24 -3.53 2.34 -2.88
CA ASN A 24 -2.10 2.63 -2.97
C ASN A 24 -1.35 1.54 -3.75
N LEU A 25 -1.63 0.26 -3.52
CA LEU A 25 -0.98 -0.83 -4.24
C LEU A 25 -1.27 -0.77 -5.74
N VAL A 26 -2.52 -0.51 -6.13
CA VAL A 26 -2.90 -0.34 -7.54
C VAL A 26 -2.16 0.85 -8.15
N TYR A 27 -2.11 1.98 -7.43
CA TYR A 27 -1.44 3.18 -7.90
C TYR A 27 0.08 2.96 -8.06
N LEU A 28 0.74 2.44 -7.02
CA LEU A 28 2.18 2.18 -7.02
C LEU A 28 2.55 1.22 -8.15
N ARG A 29 1.84 0.09 -8.29
CA ARG A 29 2.07 -0.88 -9.37
C ARG A 29 1.90 -0.29 -10.78
N LYS A 30 0.96 0.64 -10.96
CA LYS A 30 0.67 1.28 -12.26
C LYS A 30 1.45 2.57 -12.49
N SER A 31 2.25 3.01 -11.52
CA SER A 31 3.07 4.23 -11.63
C SER A 31 4.04 4.13 -12.82
N LYS A 32 4.49 5.28 -13.34
CA LYS A 32 5.40 5.31 -14.50
C LYS A 32 6.73 4.59 -14.25
N GLN A 33 7.16 4.51 -12.99
CA GLN A 33 8.45 3.93 -12.61
C GLN A 33 8.40 2.39 -12.53
N THR A 34 7.23 1.78 -12.27
CA THR A 34 7.14 0.35 -11.94
C THR A 34 6.01 -0.37 -12.68
N LYS A 35 5.60 0.05 -13.88
CA LYS A 35 4.45 -0.54 -14.62
C LYS A 35 4.52 -2.07 -14.69
N LEU A 36 3.82 -2.74 -13.77
CA LEU A 36 3.88 -4.18 -13.60
C LEU A 36 2.46 -4.78 -13.58
N SER A 37 2.34 -6.04 -14.00
CA SER A 37 1.13 -6.84 -13.79
C SER A 37 1.06 -7.35 -12.35
N GLN A 38 -0.13 -7.74 -11.88
CA GLN A 38 -0.29 -8.36 -10.55
C GLN A 38 0.56 -9.63 -10.44
N LYS A 39 0.59 -10.47 -11.50
CA LYS A 39 1.49 -11.62 -11.63
C LYS A 39 2.97 -11.28 -11.46
N ALA A 40 3.42 -10.15 -11.99
CA ALA A 40 4.82 -9.74 -11.87
C ALA A 40 5.17 -9.32 -10.44
N VAL A 41 4.32 -8.52 -9.79
CA VAL A 41 4.48 -8.15 -8.38
C VAL A 41 4.45 -9.38 -7.48
N ALA A 42 3.53 -10.31 -7.74
CA ALA A 42 3.42 -11.57 -7.00
C ALA A 42 4.72 -12.38 -7.04
N ARG A 43 5.36 -12.48 -8.22
CA ARG A 43 6.66 -13.15 -8.38
C ARG A 43 7.79 -12.46 -7.62
N LEU A 44 7.85 -11.13 -7.66
CA LEU A 44 8.88 -10.36 -6.96
C LEU A 44 8.76 -10.48 -5.43
N LEU A 45 7.54 -10.64 -4.93
CA LEU A 45 7.26 -10.77 -3.51
C LEU A 45 7.18 -12.23 -3.02
N HIS A 46 7.35 -13.20 -3.93
CA HIS A 46 7.17 -14.64 -3.66
C HIS A 46 5.79 -14.96 -3.05
N LEU A 47 4.75 -14.32 -3.58
CA LEU A 47 3.36 -14.51 -3.16
C LEU A 47 2.53 -15.13 -4.29
N PRO A 48 1.44 -15.84 -3.97
CA PRO A 48 0.44 -16.21 -4.97
C PRO A 48 -0.14 -14.95 -5.64
N GLU A 49 -0.39 -15.01 -6.95
CA GLU A 49 -1.03 -13.90 -7.67
C GLU A 49 -2.39 -13.51 -7.08
N LYS A 50 -3.16 -14.50 -6.63
CA LYS A 50 -4.44 -14.31 -5.94
C LYS A 50 -4.30 -13.46 -4.67
N THR A 51 -3.16 -13.57 -3.97
CA THR A 51 -2.89 -12.76 -2.77
C THR A 51 -2.75 -11.28 -3.13
N ILE A 52 -1.99 -10.95 -4.18
CA ILE A 52 -1.88 -9.57 -4.67
C ILE A 52 -3.23 -9.03 -5.15
N MET A 53 -3.99 -9.85 -5.88
CA MET A 53 -5.34 -9.48 -6.32
C MET A 53 -6.27 -9.19 -5.14
N ASN A 54 -6.25 -10.02 -4.08
CA ASN A 54 -7.06 -9.79 -2.88
C ASN A 54 -6.68 -8.51 -2.14
N TYR A 55 -5.39 -8.16 -2.11
CA TYR A 55 -4.93 -6.91 -1.51
C TYR A 55 -5.37 -5.70 -2.34
N GLU A 56 -5.17 -5.73 -3.65
CA GLU A 56 -5.55 -4.63 -4.56
C GLU A 56 -7.07 -4.42 -4.68
N ASN A 57 -7.87 -5.47 -4.46
CA ASN A 57 -9.33 -5.38 -4.44
C ASN A 57 -9.89 -5.06 -3.05
N GLY A 58 -9.04 -4.98 -2.01
CA GLY A 58 -9.47 -4.71 -0.63
C GLY A 58 -10.27 -5.84 0.01
N HIS A 59 -10.15 -7.08 -0.49
CA HIS A 59 -10.80 -8.27 0.08
C HIS A 59 -10.14 -8.71 1.40
N THR A 60 -8.85 -8.42 1.58
CA THR A 60 -8.09 -8.84 2.76
C THR A 60 -7.04 -7.80 3.10
N LEU A 61 -6.93 -7.44 4.38
CA LEU A 61 -5.82 -6.64 4.85
C LEU A 61 -4.60 -7.56 5.03
N PRO A 62 -3.43 -7.24 4.45
CA PRO A 62 -2.23 -8.05 4.64
C PRO A 62 -1.80 -8.07 6.10
N SER A 63 -1.09 -9.12 6.51
CA SER A 63 -0.41 -9.13 7.81
C SER A 63 0.65 -8.03 7.88
N ALA A 64 1.05 -7.63 9.09
CA ALA A 64 2.10 -6.64 9.30
C ALA A 64 3.39 -6.97 8.52
N TYR A 65 3.79 -8.25 8.48
CA TYR A 65 4.94 -8.70 7.70
C TYR A 65 4.78 -8.47 6.20
N ALA A 66 3.60 -8.76 5.64
CA ALA A 66 3.33 -8.52 4.22
C ALA A 66 3.30 -7.02 3.90
N VAL A 67 2.70 -6.19 4.76
CA VAL A 67 2.72 -4.72 4.61
C VAL A 67 4.16 -4.20 4.64
N PHE A 68 4.99 -4.68 5.57
CA PHE A 68 6.40 -4.31 5.64
C PHE A 68 7.16 -4.64 4.34
N ARG A 69 6.98 -5.86 3.81
CA ARG A 69 7.60 -6.29 2.53
C ARG A 69 7.15 -5.43 1.35
N LEU A 70 5.87 -5.08 1.29
CA LEU A 70 5.32 -4.19 0.26
C LEU A 70 5.92 -2.78 0.36
N ALA A 71 5.98 -2.24 1.57
CA ALA A 71 6.55 -0.92 1.85
C ALA A 71 8.04 -0.85 1.46
N GLN A 72 8.82 -1.87 1.80
CA GLN A 72 10.22 -1.99 1.38
C GLN A 72 10.37 -2.03 -0.15
N TYR A 73 9.53 -2.82 -0.83
CA TYR A 73 9.59 -2.94 -2.28
C TYR A 73 9.26 -1.62 -2.99
N TYR A 74 8.25 -0.90 -2.51
CA TYR A 74 7.82 0.38 -3.10
C TYR A 74 8.57 1.60 -2.56
N GLY A 75 9.51 1.43 -1.62
CA GLY A 75 10.33 2.51 -1.08
C GLY A 75 9.56 3.52 -0.24
N CYS A 76 8.52 3.09 0.48
CA CYS A 76 7.74 3.94 1.39
C CYS A 76 7.65 3.34 2.81
N THR A 77 7.10 4.10 3.76
CA THR A 77 6.84 3.57 5.10
C THR A 77 5.56 2.74 5.14
N MET A 78 5.41 1.86 6.14
CA MET A 78 4.16 1.14 6.36
C MET A 78 3.00 2.09 6.65
N GLU A 79 3.26 3.18 7.40
CA GLU A 79 2.26 4.20 7.72
C GLU A 79 1.80 4.93 6.46
N ASP A 80 2.71 5.34 5.57
CA ASP A 80 2.34 5.94 4.27
C ASP A 80 1.46 5.00 3.46
N LEU A 81 1.85 3.73 3.38
CA LEU A 81 1.14 2.72 2.60
C LEU A 81 -0.28 2.47 3.13
N LEU A 82 -0.50 2.60 4.44
CA LEU A 82 -1.77 2.31 5.12
C LEU A 82 -2.67 3.53 5.33
N THR A 83 -2.11 4.74 5.42
CA THR A 83 -2.87 5.93 5.90
C THR A 83 -2.90 7.09 4.92
N GLN A 84 -1.98 7.14 3.95
CA GLN A 84 -1.86 8.25 3.01
C GLN A 84 -2.44 7.88 1.66
N ASN A 85 -3.20 8.79 1.02
CA ASN A 85 -3.62 8.58 -0.37
C ASN A 85 -2.47 8.99 -1.31
N MET A 86 -1.68 8.02 -1.76
CA MET A 86 -0.46 8.29 -2.54
C MET A 86 -0.76 8.83 -3.95
N LYS A 87 -1.93 8.50 -4.52
CA LYS A 87 -2.39 9.05 -5.81
C LYS A 87 -2.62 10.56 -5.79
N LYS A 88 -2.98 11.13 -4.63
CA LYS A 88 -3.26 12.57 -4.48
C LYS A 88 -2.02 13.40 -4.17
N LYS A 89 -0.91 12.79 -3.74
CA LYS A 89 0.32 13.50 -3.34
C LYS A 89 1.15 14.01 -4.53
N GLU A 90 1.01 13.39 -5.70
CA GLU A 90 1.72 13.78 -6.93
C GLU A 90 0.94 14.75 -7.85
N ARG A 91 -0.25 15.21 -7.44
CA ARG A 91 -1.05 16.22 -8.17
C ARG A 91 -0.91 17.57 -7.50
#